data_AF-A0A952HGL3-F1
#
_entry.id   AF-A0A952HGL3-F1
#
_cell.length_a   1.000
_cell.length_b   1.000
_cell.length_c   1.000
_cell.angle_alpha   90.00
_cell.angle_beta   90.00
_cell.angle_gamma   90.00
#
_symmetry.space_group_name_H-M   'P 1'
#
loop_
_entity.id
_entity.type
_entity.pdbx_description
1 polymer ?
#
loop_
_entity_poly.entity_id
_entity_poly.type
_entity_poly.pdbx_seq_one_letter_code
_entity_poly.pdbx_strand_id
1 'polypeptide(L)'
;MTRTVSTLIGFVAILTWSFLALLSTAAGPIPPFQLAAMTFFLGGMVGVVSWIFRPHAIRSLRQPWQVWALGVAGLCIYHCAYFFAIQSAPPVEVSLIAYLWPLLIVVFAAFLPGETLKAHHIIGVLLGL
;
A
#
# COMPACT_ATOMS: atom_id res chain seq x y z
N MET A 1 -4.14 -13.12 18.27
CA MET A 1 -3.16 -13.43 17.19
C MET A 1 -1.79 -13.55 17.81
N THR A 2 -1.01 -14.58 17.48
CA THR A 2 0.39 -14.70 17.94
C THR A 2 1.29 -13.81 17.09
N ARG A 3 2.32 -13.21 17.70
CA ARG A 3 3.24 -12.25 17.06
C ARG A 3 3.81 -12.77 15.73
N THR A 4 4.13 -14.07 15.68
CA THR A 4 4.66 -14.77 14.50
C THR A 4 3.69 -14.78 13.32
N VAL A 5 2.38 -14.96 13.57
CA VAL A 5 1.37 -14.98 12.50
C VAL A 5 1.21 -13.59 11.87
N SER A 6 1.23 -12.53 12.68
CA SER A 6 1.18 -11.15 12.16
C SER A 6 2.42 -10.82 11.30
N THR A 7 3.61 -11.25 11.72
CA THR A 7 4.83 -11.07 10.92
C THR A 7 4.78 -11.85 9.61
N LEU A 8 4.28 -13.09 9.63
CA LEU A 8 4.19 -13.93 8.44
C LEU A 8 3.22 -13.33 7.40
N ILE A 9 2.09 -12.80 7.85
CA ILE A 9 1.12 -12.09 6.98
C ILE A 9 1.77 -10.85 6.36
N GLY A 10 2.53 -10.08 7.14
CA GLY A 10 3.29 -8.93 6.62
C GLY A 10 4.32 -9.34 5.57
N PHE A 11 5.03 -10.45 5.78
CA PHE A 11 6.00 -10.98 4.82
C PHE A 11 5.34 -11.43 3.50
N VAL A 12 4.16 -12.06 3.57
CA VAL A 12 3.38 -12.42 2.38
C VAL A 12 2.96 -11.18 1.58
N ALA A 13 2.63 -10.07 2.25
CA ALA A 13 2.31 -8.82 1.57
C ALA A 13 3.52 -8.30 0.77
N ILE A 14 4.72 -8.33 1.36
CA ILE A 14 5.96 -7.92 0.68
C ILE A 14 6.25 -8.82 -0.52
N LEU A 15 6.15 -10.14 -0.36
CA LEU A 15 6.30 -11.09 -1.46
C LEU A 15 5.32 -10.80 -2.61
N THR A 16 4.07 -10.51 -2.28
CA THR A 16 3.03 -10.20 -3.28
C THR A 16 3.39 -8.94 -4.06
N TRP A 17 3.95 -7.91 -3.40
CA TRP A 17 4.45 -6.71 -4.08
C TRP A 17 5.65 -6.98 -4.98
N SER A 18 6.54 -7.92 -4.64
CA SER A 18 7.66 -8.29 -5.52
C SER A 18 7.19 -8.89 -6.85
N PHE A 19 6.07 -9.62 -6.87
CA PHE A 19 5.49 -10.16 -8.11
C PHE A 19 4.72 -9.11 -8.93
N LEU A 20 4.44 -7.92 -8.37
CA LEU A 20 3.65 -6.90 -9.04
C LEU A 20 4.31 -6.45 -10.35
N ALA A 21 5.64 -6.25 -10.36
CA ALA A 21 6.35 -5.83 -11.56
C ALA A 21 6.24 -6.88 -12.69
N LEU A 22 6.41 -8.16 -12.35
CA LEU A 22 6.29 -9.28 -13.30
C LEU A 22 4.86 -9.42 -13.84
N LEU A 23 3.86 -9.32 -12.97
CA LEU A 23 2.45 -9.43 -13.36
C LEU A 23 1.98 -8.20 -14.15
N SER A 24 2.51 -7.02 -13.83
CA SER A 24 2.20 -5.78 -14.55
C SER A 24 2.75 -5.79 -15.98
N THR A 25 3.97 -6.30 -16.18
CA THR A 25 4.50 -6.49 -17.54
C THR A 25 3.74 -7.57 -18.32
N ALA A 26 3.31 -8.64 -17.65
CA ALA A 26 2.49 -9.69 -18.25
C ALA A 26 1.05 -9.25 -18.57
N ALA A 27 0.51 -8.26 -17.86
CA ALA A 27 -0.85 -7.74 -18.07
C ALA A 27 -1.03 -7.05 -19.44
N GLY A 28 0.06 -6.68 -20.12
CA GLY A 28 0.01 -6.11 -21.46
C GLY A 28 -0.46 -4.63 -21.48
N PRO A 29 -1.01 -4.13 -22.60
CA PRO A 29 -1.28 -2.70 -22.82
C PRO A 29 -2.58 -2.22 -22.15
N ILE A 30 -2.91 -2.73 -20.96
CA ILE A 30 -4.10 -2.29 -20.22
C ILE A 30 -3.84 -0.91 -19.62
N PRO A 31 -4.75 0.08 -19.78
CA PRO A 31 -4.58 1.39 -19.17
C PRO A 31 -4.41 1.28 -17.65
N PRO A 32 -3.45 2.02 -17.06
CA PRO A 32 -3.08 1.89 -15.65
C PRO A 32 -4.25 2.05 -14.66
N PHE A 33 -5.12 3.04 -14.90
CA PHE A 33 -6.30 3.27 -14.06
C PHE A 33 -7.31 2.12 -14.16
N GLN A 34 -7.44 1.49 -15.33
CA GLN A 34 -8.33 0.35 -15.51
C GLN A 34 -7.78 -0.88 -14.77
N LEU A 35 -6.47 -1.13 -14.88
CA LEU A 35 -5.82 -2.21 -14.14
C LEU A 35 -5.96 -2.00 -12.62
N ALA A 36 -5.79 -0.76 -12.14
CA ALA A 36 -6.02 -0.40 -10.75
C ALA A 36 -7.49 -0.66 -10.36
N ALA A 37 -8.47 -0.19 -11.15
CA ALA A 37 -9.88 -0.41 -10.87
C ALA A 37 -10.23 -1.91 -10.76
N MET A 38 -9.72 -2.74 -11.67
CA MET A 38 -9.95 -4.19 -11.66
C MET A 38 -9.32 -4.86 -10.43
N THR A 39 -8.09 -4.51 -10.08
CA THR A 39 -7.40 -5.11 -8.93
C THR A 39 -7.99 -4.66 -7.59
N PHE A 40 -8.34 -3.38 -7.44
CA PHE A 40 -9.06 -2.88 -6.26
C PHE A 40 -10.46 -3.45 -6.14
N PHE A 41 -11.17 -3.65 -7.26
CA PHE A 41 -12.48 -4.31 -7.26
C PHE A 41 -12.38 -5.75 -6.77
N LEU A 42 -11.43 -6.53 -7.32
CA LEU A 42 -11.17 -7.91 -6.87
C LEU A 42 -10.75 -7.95 -5.39
N GLY A 43 -9.85 -7.06 -4.95
CA GLY A 43 -9.44 -6.96 -3.55
C GLY A 43 -10.62 -6.61 -2.62
N GLY A 44 -11.49 -5.70 -3.06
CA GLY A 44 -12.73 -5.35 -2.37
C GLY A 44 -13.67 -6.55 -2.26
N MET A 45 -13.85 -7.32 -3.33
CA MET A 45 -14.66 -8.55 -3.31
C MET A 45 -14.10 -9.58 -2.34
N VAL A 46 -12.78 -9.79 -2.29
CA VAL A 46 -12.15 -10.68 -1.30
C VAL A 46 -12.45 -10.18 0.13
N GLY A 47 -12.41 -8.86 0.35
CA GLY A 47 -12.83 -8.22 1.59
C GLY A 47 -14.29 -8.52 1.96
N VAL A 48 -15.21 -8.43 1.01
CA VAL A 48 -16.64 -8.75 1.20
C VAL A 48 -16.85 -10.24 1.47
N VAL A 49 -16.19 -11.13 0.72
CA VAL A 49 -16.24 -12.59 0.93
C VAL A 49 -15.73 -12.96 2.32
N SER A 50 -14.74 -12.23 2.86
CA SER A 50 -14.26 -12.45 4.22
C SER A 50 -15.33 -12.25 5.30
N TRP A 51 -16.40 -11.47 5.02
CA TRP A 51 -17.50 -11.26 5.95
C TRP A 51 -18.33 -12.54 6.18
N ILE A 52 -18.32 -13.49 5.24
CA ILE A 52 -18.94 -14.81 5.41
C ILE A 52 -18.31 -15.56 6.58
N PHE A 53 -16.99 -15.45 6.73
CA PHE A 53 -16.24 -16.10 7.80
C PHE A 53 -16.11 -15.21 9.06
N ARG A 54 -16.35 -13.90 8.94
CA ARG A 54 -16.27 -12.93 10.03
C ARG A 54 -17.42 -11.93 9.98
N PRO A 55 -18.65 -12.32 10.38
CA PRO A 55 -19.83 -11.46 10.27
C PRO A 55 -19.73 -10.16 11.09
N HIS A 56 -18.93 -10.16 12.15
CA HIS A 56 -18.62 -8.96 12.95
C HIS A 56 -17.84 -7.89 12.17
N ALA A 57 -17.18 -8.24 11.05
CA ALA A 57 -16.44 -7.31 10.22
C ALA A 57 -17.34 -6.30 9.48
N ILE A 58 -18.61 -6.63 9.22
CA ILE A 58 -19.59 -5.69 8.65
C ILE A 58 -19.77 -4.47 9.57
N ARG A 59 -19.72 -4.67 10.89
CA ARG A 59 -19.80 -3.56 11.85
C ARG A 59 -18.61 -2.61 11.74
N SER A 60 -17.47 -3.10 11.23
CA SER A 60 -16.28 -2.28 10.98
C SER A 60 -16.45 -1.28 9.84
N LEU A 61 -17.50 -1.39 8.99
CA LEU A 61 -17.81 -0.38 7.97
C LEU A 61 -18.31 0.93 8.57
N ARG A 62 -18.83 0.90 9.80
CA ARG A 62 -19.32 2.08 10.50
C ARG A 62 -18.15 2.88 11.09
N GLN A 63 -17.32 3.42 10.21
CA GLN A 63 -16.24 4.35 10.56
C GLN A 63 -16.68 5.80 10.36
N PRO A 64 -16.15 6.75 11.16
CA PRO A 64 -16.39 8.16 10.93
C PRO A 64 -15.84 8.60 9.57
N TRP A 65 -16.41 9.67 9.00
CA TRP A 65 -16.10 10.10 7.63
C TRP A 65 -14.61 10.39 7.41
N GLN A 66 -13.88 10.80 8.45
CA GLN A 66 -12.43 11.03 8.39
C GLN A 66 -11.64 9.77 8.03
N VAL A 67 -12.06 8.59 8.49
CA VAL A 67 -11.39 7.32 8.17
C VAL A 67 -11.63 6.94 6.72
N TRP A 68 -12.85 7.15 6.23
CA TRP A 68 -13.19 6.97 4.81
C TRP A 68 -12.44 7.95 3.93
N ALA A 69 -12.39 9.23 4.32
CA ALA A 69 -11.63 10.24 3.60
C ALA A 69 -10.14 9.87 3.55
N LEU A 70 -9.53 9.47 4.66
CA LEU A 70 -8.13 9.08 4.70
C LEU A 70 -7.84 7.85 3.81
N GLY A 71 -8.66 6.80 3.91
CA GLY A 71 -8.46 5.57 3.13
C GLY A 71 -8.71 5.78 1.63
N VAL A 72 -9.86 6.36 1.28
CA VAL A 72 -10.24 6.56 -0.13
C VAL A 72 -9.39 7.65 -0.76
N ALA A 73 -9.26 8.82 -0.13
CA ALA A 73 -8.46 9.91 -0.69
C ALA A 73 -6.98 9.54 -0.71
N GLY A 74 -6.44 8.88 0.33
CA GLY A 74 -5.04 8.43 0.33
C GLY A 74 -4.73 7.50 -0.84
N LEU A 75 -5.56 6.47 -1.05
CA LEU A 75 -5.39 5.54 -2.17
C LEU A 75 -5.59 6.23 -3.53
N CYS A 76 -6.65 7.01 -3.69
CA CYS A 76 -6.94 7.69 -4.95
C CYS A 76 -5.88 8.75 -5.29
N ILE A 77 -5.52 9.62 -4.34
CA ILE A 77 -4.53 10.68 -4.55
C ILE A 77 -3.17 10.08 -4.91
N TYR A 78 -2.73 9.03 -4.20
CA TYR A 78 -1.48 8.35 -4.52
C TYR A 78 -1.46 7.82 -5.96
N HIS A 79 -2.49 7.08 -6.37
CA HIS A 79 -2.54 6.52 -7.72
C HIS A 79 -2.67 7.60 -8.79
N CYS A 80 -3.51 8.62 -8.56
CA CYS A 80 -3.66 9.74 -9.48
C CYS A 80 -2.34 10.51 -9.64
N ALA A 81 -1.66 10.83 -8.54
CA ALA A 81 -0.38 11.54 -8.57
C ALA A 81 0.71 10.70 -9.24
N TYR A 82 0.77 9.40 -8.96
CA TYR A 82 1.74 8.49 -9.57
C TYR A 82 1.55 8.39 -11.10
N PHE A 83 0.32 8.21 -11.58
CA PHE A 83 0.04 8.16 -13.00
C PHE A 83 0.23 9.51 -13.71
N PHE A 84 -0.04 10.61 -13.01
CA PHE A 84 0.28 11.95 -13.51
C PHE A 84 1.81 12.14 -13.65
N ALA A 85 2.58 11.69 -12.65
CA ALA A 85 4.03 11.79 -12.66
C ALA A 85 4.66 10.95 -13.79
N ILE A 86 4.20 9.71 -14.01
CA ILE A 86 4.69 8.85 -15.10
C ILE A 86 4.40 9.46 -16.48
N GLN A 87 3.30 10.20 -16.64
CA GLN A 87 3.01 10.91 -17.89
C GLN A 87 3.88 12.16 -18.08
N SER A 88 4.42 12.72 -17.01
CA SER A 88 5.17 13.98 -17.00
C SER A 88 6.68 13.78 -17.09
N ALA A 89 7.21 12.62 -16.67
CA ALA A 89 8.63 12.35 -16.56
C ALA A 89 8.97 10.87 -16.88
N PRO A 90 10.25 10.53 -17.14
CA PRO A 90 10.66 9.16 -17.40
C PRO A 90 10.19 8.20 -16.28
N PRO A 91 9.56 7.05 -16.62
CA PRO A 91 8.99 6.13 -15.61
C PRO A 91 9.98 5.65 -14.56
N VAL A 92 11.27 5.54 -14.92
CA VAL A 92 12.35 5.13 -14.02
C VAL A 92 12.57 6.17 -12.93
N GLU A 93 12.68 7.46 -13.28
CA GLU A 93 12.89 8.54 -12.32
C GLU A 93 11.69 8.69 -11.38
N VAL A 94 10.48 8.62 -11.93
CA VAL A 94 9.23 8.69 -11.16
C VAL A 94 9.14 7.52 -10.17
N SER A 95 9.51 6.31 -10.60
CA SER A 95 9.50 5.14 -9.73
C SER A 95 10.57 5.22 -8.65
N LEU A 96 11.78 5.72 -8.97
CA LEU A 96 12.83 5.96 -7.98
C LEU A 96 12.37 6.95 -6.90
N ILE A 97 11.71 8.04 -7.29
CA ILE A 97 11.12 8.99 -6.33
C ILE A 97 10.02 8.31 -5.52
N ALA A 98 9.16 7.51 -6.16
CA ALA A 98 8.10 6.78 -5.47
C ALA A 98 8.67 5.79 -4.44
N TYR A 99 9.82 5.16 -4.71
CA TYR A 99 10.52 4.25 -3.79
C TYR A 99 11.03 4.92 -2.51
N LEU A 100 10.96 6.25 -2.37
CA LEU A 100 11.18 6.90 -1.07
C LEU A 100 10.07 6.63 -0.05
N TRP A 101 8.95 6.01 -0.45
CA TRP A 101 7.83 5.72 0.45
C TRP A 101 8.22 5.00 1.77
N PRO A 102 9.13 4.00 1.83
CA PRO A 102 9.51 3.35 3.09
C PRO A 102 10.27 4.32 3.99
N LEU A 103 11.13 5.16 3.41
CA LEU A 103 11.87 6.20 4.13
C LEU A 103 10.89 7.22 4.72
N LEU A 104 9.91 7.67 3.93
CA LEU A 104 8.85 8.57 4.39
C LEU A 104 8.00 7.95 5.50
N ILE A 105 7.68 6.65 5.43
CA ILE A 105 6.95 5.96 6.50
C ILE A 105 7.77 5.96 7.80
N VAL A 106 9.08 5.69 7.75
CA VAL A 106 9.93 5.72 8.95
C VAL A 106 10.04 7.13 9.53
N VAL A 107 10.18 8.15 8.67
CA VAL A 107 10.19 9.56 9.10
C VAL A 107 8.85 9.95 9.72
N PHE A 108 7.71 9.62 9.09
CA PHE A 108 6.39 9.93 9.64
C PHE A 108 6.07 9.12 10.90
N ALA A 109 6.58 7.89 11.02
CA ALA A 109 6.48 7.10 12.26
C ALA A 109 7.13 7.80 13.45
N ALA A 110 8.19 8.59 13.22
CA ALA A 110 8.83 9.41 14.24
C ALA A 110 7.94 10.51 14.82
N PHE A 111 6.97 10.99 14.03
CA PHE A 111 6.05 12.04 14.43
C PHE A 111 4.82 11.48 15.17
N LEU A 112 4.68 10.16 15.32
CA LEU A 112 3.59 9.57 16.10
C LEU A 112 3.87 9.71 17.61
N PRO A 113 2.89 10.22 18.39
CA PRO A 113 3.06 10.40 19.83
C PRO A 113 3.25 9.05 20.53
N GLY A 114 4.42 8.84 21.15
CA GLY A 114 4.76 7.65 21.93
C GLY A 114 5.75 6.68 21.26
N GLU A 115 6.13 6.90 19.99
CA GLU A 115 7.15 6.11 19.29
C GLU A 115 8.53 6.77 19.44
N THR A 116 9.54 5.98 19.81
CA THR A 116 10.95 6.45 19.83
C THR A 116 11.67 5.84 18.63
N LEU A 117 12.15 6.70 17.72
CA LEU A 117 12.99 6.29 16.59
C LEU A 117 14.27 5.62 17.11
N LYS A 118 14.34 4.29 17.02
CA LYS A 118 15.57 3.54 17.30
C LYS A 118 16.51 3.62 16.10
N ALA A 119 17.81 3.74 16.34
CA ALA A 119 18.87 3.85 15.31
C ALA A 119 18.80 2.72 14.24
N HIS A 120 18.30 1.55 14.62
CA HIS A 120 18.09 0.42 13.71
C HIS A 120 17.08 0.70 12.57
N HIS A 121 16.09 1.59 12.77
CA HIS A 121 15.18 2.00 11.68
C HIS A 121 15.89 2.88 10.64
N ILE A 122 16.82 3.73 11.08
CA ILE A 122 17.62 4.59 10.20
C ILE A 122 18.60 3.73 9.38
N ILE A 123 19.22 2.73 10.00
CA ILE A 123 20.12 1.79 9.31
C ILE A 123 19.35 0.91 8.30
N GLY A 124 18.15 0.44 8.63
CA GLY A 124 17.30 -0.32 7.71
C GLY A 124 16.85 0.49 6.48
N VAL A 125 16.61 1.80 6.67
CA VAL A 125 16.32 2.73 5.58
C VAL A 125 17.54 2.98 4.69
N LEU A 126 18.73 3.14 5.29
CA LEU A 126 19.99 3.32 4.54
C LEU A 126 20.42 2.06 3.78
N LEU A 127 20.10 0.86 4.27
CA LEU A 127 20.41 -0.41 3.61
C LEU A 127 19.34 -0.87 2.61
N GLY A 128 18.12 -0.32 2.68
CA GLY A 128 17.02 -0.65 1.76
C GLY A 128 16.94 0.22 0.51
N LEU A 129 17.79 1.24 0.43
CA LEU A 129 18.06 2.10 -0.74
C LEU A 129 19.10 1.42 -1.64
#